data_AF-A0A2E5EK40-F1
#
_entry.id   AF-A0A2E5EK40-F1
#
_cell.length_a   1.000
_cell.length_b   1.000
_cell.length_c   1.000
_cell.angle_alpha   90.00
_cell.angle_beta   90.00
_cell.angle_gamma   90.00
#
_symmetry.space_group_name_H-M   'P 1'
#
loop_
_entity.id
_entity.type
_entity.pdbx_description
1 polymer ?
#
loop_
_entity_poly.entity_id
_entity_poly.type
_entity_poly.pdbx_seq_one_letter_code
_entity_poly.pdbx_strand_id
1 'polypeptide(L)'
;MVSVISESDLILPDVVNTALVTLFCRAQESRSAGAIIRDPRAVDLAEALLPSLSVSGLELHRTLARGELDRAMQAYVALRSRKFDRVAGEFLERKADGWVVNLGCGLDTRRWRLASDRVLDLDLPEMAALRRTYLRDSPISADVMSFDWMRDVRKQACGPVLFLAEGLLMYLSIGKVRELVLELRKCFPGSELLAEVFNEVWLDLKRRDKIDRHLQDNLGFGAEARFVSGLRESDDMEQWGEGIRLVGEWSFVDENEPKLGRLRKLRHFPGFRKRQWVVHYQLG
;
A
#
# COMPACT_ATOMS: atom_id res chain seq x y z
N MET A 1 16.08 -30.57 -4.68
CA MET A 1 15.87 -30.54 -3.22
C MET A 1 15.90 -29.09 -2.78
N VAL A 2 14.74 -28.45 -2.71
CA VAL A 2 14.62 -27.07 -2.23
C VAL A 2 14.67 -27.16 -0.71
N SER A 3 15.67 -26.53 -0.11
CA SER A 3 15.80 -26.45 1.34
C SER A 3 14.56 -25.77 1.91
N VAL A 4 13.84 -26.51 2.74
CA VAL A 4 12.83 -25.97 3.65
C VAL A 4 13.52 -24.88 4.47
N ILE A 5 13.05 -23.64 4.35
CA ILE A 5 13.50 -22.54 5.21
C ILE A 5 13.18 -22.97 6.64
N SER A 6 14.22 -23.10 7.47
CA SER A 6 14.08 -23.43 8.89
C SER A 6 13.14 -22.44 9.56
N GLU A 7 12.12 -22.96 10.27
CA GLU A 7 11.13 -22.16 11.02
C GLU A 7 11.75 -21.28 12.13
N SER A 8 13.05 -21.41 12.40
CA SER A 8 13.73 -20.74 13.51
C SER A 8 14.24 -19.33 13.25
N ASP A 9 14.37 -18.86 12.00
CA ASP A 9 15.04 -17.59 11.70
C ASP A 9 14.41 -16.86 10.51
N LEU A 10 13.09 -16.66 10.52
CA LEU A 10 12.45 -15.77 9.56
C LEU A 10 12.75 -14.31 9.95
N ILE A 11 14.00 -13.88 9.72
CA ILE A 11 14.37 -12.45 9.74
C ILE A 11 13.72 -11.83 8.50
N LEU A 12 12.46 -11.44 8.66
CA LEU A 12 11.73 -10.72 7.63
C LEU A 12 12.29 -9.28 7.55
N PRO A 13 12.64 -8.78 6.36
CA PRO A 13 12.99 -7.37 6.17
C PRO A 13 11.92 -6.44 6.76
N ASP A 14 12.29 -5.24 7.22
CA ASP A 14 11.37 -4.26 7.81
C ASP A 14 10.15 -3.95 6.92
N VAL A 15 10.35 -3.96 5.59
CA VAL A 15 9.28 -3.79 4.59
C VAL A 15 8.19 -4.86 4.73
N VAL A 16 8.56 -6.09 5.10
CA VAL A 16 7.60 -7.16 5.35
C VAL A 16 6.83 -6.92 6.66
N ASN A 17 7.46 -6.34 7.68
CA ASN A 17 6.78 -6.00 8.94
C ASN A 17 5.63 -5.00 8.72
N THR A 18 5.84 -3.98 7.89
CA THR A 18 4.77 -3.06 7.50
C THR A 18 3.67 -3.75 6.70
N ALA A 19 4.04 -4.65 5.77
CA ALA A 19 3.05 -5.44 5.04
C ALA A 19 2.20 -6.33 5.97
N LEU A 20 2.80 -6.93 6.99
CA LEU A 20 2.10 -7.73 8.02
C LEU A 20 1.05 -6.90 8.78
N VAL A 21 1.38 -5.69 9.21
CA VAL A 21 0.41 -4.82 9.90
C VAL A 21 -0.82 -4.57 9.04
N THR A 22 -0.63 -4.22 7.76
CA THR A 22 -1.77 -3.96 6.86
C THR A 22 -2.57 -5.23 6.55
N LEU A 23 -1.90 -6.37 6.40
CA LEU A 23 -2.54 -7.68 6.24
C LEU A 23 -3.46 -8.00 7.42
N PHE A 24 -2.92 -7.93 8.64
CA PHE A 24 -3.67 -8.26 9.85
C PHE A 24 -4.81 -7.28 10.11
N CYS A 25 -4.65 -5.99 9.78
CA CYS A 25 -5.75 -5.03 9.78
C CYS A 25 -6.90 -5.48 8.87
N ARG A 26 -6.60 -5.84 7.61
CA ARG A 26 -7.62 -6.33 6.67
C ARG A 26 -8.26 -7.64 7.12
N ALA A 27 -7.47 -8.59 7.64
CA ALA A 27 -7.96 -9.87 8.13
C ALA A 27 -8.91 -9.71 9.33
N GLN A 28 -8.54 -8.90 10.32
CA GLN A 28 -9.38 -8.62 11.48
C GLN A 28 -10.65 -7.85 11.08
N GLU A 29 -10.53 -6.84 10.23
CA GLU A 29 -11.69 -6.08 9.74
C GLU A 29 -12.67 -6.98 8.97
N SER A 30 -12.16 -7.92 8.16
CA SER A 30 -12.99 -8.87 7.39
C SER A 30 -13.88 -9.76 8.26
N ARG A 31 -13.42 -10.04 9.49
CA ARG A 31 -14.14 -10.86 10.48
C ARG A 31 -15.05 -10.05 11.38
N SER A 32 -14.92 -8.73 11.38
CA SER A 32 -15.68 -7.86 12.26
C SER A 32 -17.15 -7.72 11.82
N ALA A 33 -18.03 -7.45 12.77
CA ALA A 33 -19.41 -7.07 12.45
C ALA A 33 -19.41 -5.74 11.69
N GLY A 34 -20.22 -5.65 10.61
CA GLY A 34 -20.27 -4.46 9.76
C GLY A 34 -18.93 -4.16 9.08
N ALA A 35 -18.23 -5.18 8.58
CA ALA A 35 -16.94 -5.04 7.92
C ALA A 35 -16.95 -3.99 6.79
N ILE A 36 -16.00 -3.06 6.83
CA ILE A 36 -15.71 -2.03 5.82
C ILE A 36 -15.25 -2.68 4.52
N ILE A 37 -14.43 -3.73 4.64
CA ILE A 37 -13.91 -4.54 3.54
C ILE A 37 -14.02 -6.02 3.91
N ARG A 38 -14.27 -6.88 2.92
CA ARG A 38 -14.22 -8.34 3.08
C ARG A 38 -13.09 -8.90 2.24
N ASP A 39 -12.10 -9.46 2.91
CA ASP A 39 -10.89 -10.00 2.32
C ASP A 39 -10.61 -11.41 2.87
N PRO A 40 -11.34 -12.43 2.38
CA PRO A 40 -11.14 -13.81 2.82
C PRO A 40 -9.70 -14.29 2.59
N ARG A 41 -9.05 -13.81 1.52
CA ARG A 41 -7.69 -14.21 1.21
C ARG A 41 -6.67 -13.62 2.19
N ALA A 42 -6.87 -12.40 2.67
CA ALA A 42 -6.08 -11.84 3.76
C ALA A 42 -6.28 -12.62 5.07
N VAL A 43 -7.51 -13.08 5.33
CA VAL A 43 -7.81 -13.94 6.48
C VAL A 43 -7.01 -15.24 6.42
N ASP A 44 -7.12 -15.99 5.32
CA ASP A 44 -6.39 -17.26 5.12
C ASP A 44 -4.87 -17.06 5.28
N LEU A 45 -4.35 -15.98 4.67
CA LEU A 45 -2.93 -15.67 4.72
C LEU A 45 -2.46 -15.31 6.15
N ALA A 46 -3.23 -14.49 6.87
CA ALA A 46 -2.93 -14.14 8.24
C ALA A 46 -2.91 -15.39 9.14
N GLU A 47 -3.88 -16.29 8.99
CA GLU A 47 -3.92 -17.57 9.72
C GLU A 47 -2.73 -18.46 9.41
N ALA A 48 -2.31 -18.55 8.15
CA ALA A 48 -1.13 -19.32 7.76
C ALA A 48 0.17 -18.79 8.38
N LEU A 49 0.24 -17.48 8.67
CA LEU A 49 1.41 -16.84 9.27
C LEU A 49 1.41 -16.87 10.80
N LEU A 50 0.25 -17.06 11.46
CA LEU A 50 0.13 -17.04 12.92
C LEU A 50 1.11 -17.97 13.66
N PRO A 51 1.36 -19.22 13.23
CA PRO A 51 2.28 -20.11 13.94
C PRO A 51 3.69 -19.54 14.04
N SER A 52 4.23 -19.03 12.93
CA SER A 52 5.57 -18.43 12.88
C SER A 52 5.65 -17.12 13.66
N LEU A 53 4.60 -16.28 13.59
CA LEU A 53 4.57 -15.01 14.32
C LEU A 53 4.45 -15.21 15.84
N SER A 54 3.76 -16.25 16.29
CA SER A 54 3.52 -16.54 17.71
C SER A 54 4.79 -16.90 18.48
N VAL A 55 5.77 -17.50 17.80
CA VAL A 55 7.06 -17.91 18.37
C VAL A 55 8.19 -16.91 18.11
N SER A 56 7.90 -15.82 17.40
CA SER A 56 8.88 -14.79 17.08
C SER A 56 9.32 -14.01 18.32
N GLY A 57 10.62 -13.70 18.37
CA GLY A 57 11.19 -12.80 19.38
C GLY A 57 10.72 -11.34 19.24
N LEU A 58 10.22 -10.94 18.07
CA LEU A 58 9.80 -9.56 17.81
C LEU A 58 8.44 -9.24 18.46
N GLU A 59 8.37 -8.14 19.22
CA GLU A 59 7.13 -7.74 19.91
C GLU A 59 5.99 -7.47 18.92
N LEU A 60 6.28 -6.84 17.78
CA LEU A 60 5.29 -6.64 16.71
C LEU A 60 4.59 -7.95 16.33
N HIS A 61 5.36 -9.01 16.07
CA HIS A 61 4.82 -10.30 15.65
C HIS A 61 3.90 -10.88 16.71
N ARG A 62 4.29 -10.77 17.99
CA ARG A 62 3.48 -11.22 19.12
C ARG A 62 2.20 -10.39 19.28
N THR A 63 2.26 -9.07 19.11
CA THR A 63 1.08 -8.18 19.09
C THR A 63 0.10 -8.54 17.97
N LEU A 64 0.60 -8.82 16.76
CA LEU A 64 -0.20 -9.28 15.64
C LEU A 64 -0.85 -10.64 15.92
N ALA A 65 -0.09 -11.58 16.46
CA ALA A 65 -0.57 -12.91 16.82
C ALA A 65 -1.65 -12.90 17.91
N ARG A 66 -1.54 -11.98 18.89
CA ARG A 66 -2.56 -11.77 19.93
C ARG A 66 -3.80 -11.01 19.45
N GLY A 67 -3.76 -10.44 18.23
CA GLY A 67 -4.88 -9.67 17.68
C GLY A 67 -5.04 -8.28 18.30
N GLU A 68 -3.97 -7.70 18.83
CA GLU A 68 -3.99 -6.46 19.64
C GLU A 68 -3.77 -5.20 18.80
N LEU A 69 -4.23 -5.18 17.54
CA LEU A 69 -4.11 -4.01 16.68
C LEU A 69 -5.08 -2.90 17.08
N ASP A 70 -4.64 -1.64 17.00
CA ASP A 70 -5.51 -0.48 17.24
C ASP A 70 -6.70 -0.46 16.26
N ARG A 71 -7.92 -0.31 16.79
CA ARG A 71 -9.15 -0.36 15.99
C ARG A 71 -9.24 0.78 14.98
N ALA A 72 -8.71 1.94 15.31
CA ALA A 72 -8.69 3.08 14.40
C ALA A 72 -7.73 2.84 13.24
N MET A 73 -6.57 2.21 13.49
CA MET A 73 -5.66 1.74 12.45
C MET A 73 -6.31 0.66 11.56
N GLN A 74 -7.02 -0.30 12.15
CA GLN A 74 -7.77 -1.31 11.38
C GLN A 74 -8.78 -0.66 10.43
N ALA A 75 -9.59 0.27 10.95
CA ALA A 75 -10.56 1.03 10.16
C ALA A 75 -9.88 1.89 9.08
N TYR A 76 -8.77 2.54 9.40
CA TYR A 76 -7.97 3.33 8.45
C TYR A 76 -7.51 2.48 7.26
N VAL A 77 -6.83 1.36 7.54
CA VAL A 77 -6.32 0.45 6.50
C VAL A 77 -7.47 -0.10 5.65
N ALA A 78 -8.58 -0.46 6.28
CA ALA A 78 -9.74 -0.98 5.56
C ALA A 78 -10.39 0.07 4.63
N LEU A 79 -10.55 1.32 5.10
CA LEU A 79 -11.06 2.42 4.27
C LEU A 79 -10.13 2.73 3.11
N ARG A 80 -8.81 2.72 3.38
CA ARG A 80 -7.78 2.90 2.35
C ARG A 80 -7.89 1.81 1.30
N SER A 81 -7.85 0.53 1.68
CA SER A 81 -7.99 -0.57 0.72
C SER A 81 -9.32 -0.53 -0.03
N ARG A 82 -10.43 -0.19 0.62
CA ARG A 82 -11.73 0.01 -0.05
C ARG A 82 -11.70 1.11 -1.10
N LYS A 83 -11.01 2.24 -0.82
CA LYS A 83 -10.85 3.33 -1.78
C LYS A 83 -10.06 2.88 -3.01
N PHE A 84 -8.94 2.19 -2.80
CA PHE A 84 -8.11 1.64 -3.89
C PHE A 84 -8.87 0.59 -4.70
N ASP A 85 -9.56 -0.35 -4.05
CA ASP A 85 -10.41 -1.36 -4.70
C ASP A 85 -11.49 -0.70 -5.57
N ARG A 86 -12.18 0.32 -5.05
CA ARG A 86 -13.23 1.04 -5.78
C ARG A 86 -12.69 1.71 -7.04
N VAL A 87 -11.60 2.48 -6.93
CA VAL A 87 -11.02 3.18 -8.09
C VAL A 87 -10.49 2.17 -9.12
N ALA A 88 -9.87 1.09 -8.66
CA ALA A 88 -9.40 0.02 -9.53
C ALA A 88 -10.56 -0.69 -10.27
N GLY A 89 -11.66 -0.98 -9.58
CA GLY A 89 -12.86 -1.54 -10.19
C GLY A 89 -13.48 -0.60 -11.22
N GLU A 90 -13.70 0.66 -10.85
CA GLU A 90 -14.24 1.70 -11.75
C GLU A 90 -13.35 1.90 -12.99
N PHE A 91 -12.02 1.80 -12.84
CA PHE A 91 -11.08 1.84 -13.96
C PHE A 91 -11.22 0.63 -14.89
N LEU A 92 -11.26 -0.58 -14.34
CA LEU A 92 -11.39 -1.83 -15.10
C LEU A 92 -12.74 -1.95 -15.84
N GLU A 93 -13.80 -1.33 -15.31
CA GLU A 93 -15.10 -1.18 -15.96
C GLU A 93 -15.07 -0.14 -17.09
N ARG A 94 -14.43 1.02 -16.86
CA ARG A 94 -14.33 2.11 -17.84
C ARG A 94 -13.38 1.79 -19.00
N LYS A 95 -12.34 0.99 -18.76
CA LYS A 95 -11.29 0.64 -19.73
C LYS A 95 -11.34 -0.87 -20.02
N ALA A 96 -12.02 -1.24 -21.10
CA ALA A 96 -12.25 -2.65 -21.47
C ALA A 96 -10.93 -3.44 -21.66
N ASP A 97 -9.87 -2.78 -22.12
CA ASP A 97 -8.52 -3.31 -22.32
C ASP A 97 -7.54 -2.83 -21.23
N GLY A 98 -8.03 -2.15 -20.19
CA GLY A 98 -7.22 -1.55 -19.15
C GLY A 98 -6.68 -2.57 -18.16
N TRP A 99 -5.53 -2.25 -17.58
CA TRP A 99 -4.84 -3.07 -16.58
C TRP A 99 -4.56 -2.30 -15.31
N VAL A 100 -4.49 -3.00 -14.17
CA VAL A 100 -4.07 -2.42 -12.90
C VAL A 100 -2.72 -2.99 -12.51
N VAL A 101 -1.78 -2.12 -12.11
CA VAL A 101 -0.46 -2.52 -11.61
C VAL A 101 -0.30 -2.04 -10.18
N ASN A 102 -0.12 -2.98 -9.25
CA ASN A 102 0.13 -2.71 -7.84
C ASN A 102 1.64 -2.56 -7.60
N LEU A 103 2.11 -1.35 -7.31
CA LEU A 103 3.51 -1.08 -7.05
C LEU A 103 3.80 -1.26 -5.56
N GLY A 104 4.76 -2.12 -5.22
CA GLY A 104 5.04 -2.48 -3.82
C GLY A 104 3.87 -3.21 -3.19
N CYS A 105 3.37 -4.26 -3.87
CA CYS A 105 2.11 -4.91 -3.54
C CYS A 105 2.04 -5.52 -2.13
N GLY A 106 3.19 -5.78 -1.50
CA GLY A 106 3.29 -6.40 -0.20
C GLY A 106 2.48 -7.68 -0.10
N LEU A 107 1.61 -7.75 0.91
CA LEU A 107 0.68 -8.85 1.12
C LEU A 107 -0.75 -8.50 0.69
N ASP A 108 -0.92 -7.60 -0.28
CA ASP A 108 -2.22 -7.24 -0.83
C ASP A 108 -2.83 -8.42 -1.63
N THR A 109 -4.10 -8.65 -1.39
CA THR A 109 -4.94 -9.69 -2.00
C THR A 109 -6.04 -9.12 -2.90
N ARG A 110 -5.88 -7.89 -3.38
CA ARG A 110 -6.86 -7.18 -4.21
C ARG A 110 -7.26 -7.92 -5.48
N ARG A 111 -6.35 -8.66 -6.12
CA ARG A 111 -6.70 -9.48 -7.30
C ARG A 111 -7.85 -10.47 -7.03
N TRP A 112 -7.94 -10.99 -5.80
CA TRP A 112 -9.04 -11.87 -5.39
C TRP A 112 -10.31 -11.09 -5.05
N ARG A 113 -10.18 -9.91 -4.43
CA ARG A 113 -11.32 -9.03 -4.11
C ARG A 113 -11.98 -8.44 -5.36
N LEU A 114 -11.19 -8.08 -6.36
CA LEU A 114 -11.67 -7.58 -7.66
C LEU A 114 -12.10 -8.69 -8.63
N ALA A 115 -11.76 -9.95 -8.33
CA ALA A 115 -12.03 -11.10 -9.20
C ALA A 115 -11.60 -10.86 -10.67
N SER A 116 -10.44 -10.25 -10.88
CA SER A 116 -9.91 -9.87 -12.20
C SER A 116 -8.49 -10.40 -12.39
N ASP A 117 -8.22 -10.95 -13.57
CA ASP A 117 -6.90 -11.37 -14.03
C ASP A 117 -6.06 -10.21 -14.59
N ARG A 118 -6.68 -9.04 -14.82
CA ARG A 118 -6.04 -7.81 -15.29
C ARG A 118 -5.38 -6.99 -14.17
N VAL A 119 -4.97 -7.67 -13.10
CA VAL A 119 -4.27 -7.08 -11.96
C VAL A 119 -2.89 -7.72 -11.85
N LEU A 120 -1.86 -6.91 -12.12
CA LEU A 120 -0.46 -7.29 -11.95
C LEU A 120 0.05 -6.74 -10.62
N ASP A 121 0.81 -7.55 -9.91
CA ASP A 121 1.47 -7.17 -8.67
C ASP A 121 2.98 -7.06 -8.91
N LEU A 122 3.63 -6.04 -8.35
CA LEU A 122 5.07 -5.83 -8.42
C LEU A 122 5.64 -5.61 -7.02
N ASP A 123 6.72 -6.32 -6.69
CA ASP A 123 7.44 -6.11 -5.45
C ASP A 123 8.87 -6.68 -5.53
N LEU A 124 9.67 -6.42 -4.48
CA LEU A 124 11.01 -6.94 -4.31
C LEU A 124 11.04 -8.48 -4.30
N PRO A 125 12.17 -9.10 -4.68
CA PRO A 125 12.30 -10.56 -4.77
C PRO A 125 11.91 -11.32 -3.49
N GLU A 126 12.20 -10.75 -2.32
CA GLU A 126 11.88 -11.30 -1.01
C GLU A 126 10.36 -11.40 -0.82
N MET A 127 9.63 -10.33 -1.13
CA MET A 127 8.17 -10.32 -1.07
C MET A 127 7.57 -11.24 -2.13
N ALA A 128 8.13 -11.25 -3.35
CA ALA A 128 7.71 -12.16 -4.39
C ALA A 128 7.87 -13.64 -4.00
N ALA A 129 8.93 -13.99 -3.26
CA ALA A 129 9.15 -15.33 -2.73
C ALA A 129 8.14 -15.70 -1.62
N LEU A 130 7.86 -14.75 -0.72
CA LEU A 130 6.87 -14.93 0.33
C LEU A 130 5.47 -15.20 -0.27
N ARG A 131 5.06 -14.38 -1.23
CA ARG A 131 3.77 -14.52 -1.91
C ARG A 131 3.66 -15.81 -2.70
N ARG A 132 4.71 -16.25 -3.39
CA ARG A 132 4.76 -17.57 -4.05
C ARG A 132 4.47 -18.72 -3.08
N THR A 133 5.03 -18.64 -1.87
CA THR A 133 4.84 -19.67 -0.83
C THR A 133 3.42 -19.65 -0.26
N TYR A 134 2.94 -18.48 0.17
CA TYR A 134 1.70 -18.40 0.95
C TYR A 134 0.45 -18.08 0.13
N LEU A 135 0.57 -17.22 -0.90
CA LEU A 135 -0.55 -16.84 -1.78
C LEU A 135 -0.64 -17.67 -3.05
N ARG A 136 0.42 -18.42 -3.40
CA ARG A 136 0.53 -19.22 -4.63
C ARG A 136 0.34 -18.37 -5.90
N ASP A 137 0.79 -17.13 -5.88
CA ASP A 137 0.86 -16.26 -7.05
C ASP A 137 2.31 -15.89 -7.40
N SER A 138 2.48 -15.21 -8.53
CA SER A 138 3.79 -14.86 -9.08
C SER A 138 3.80 -13.38 -9.46
N PRO A 139 4.03 -12.46 -8.50
CA PRO A 139 4.20 -11.04 -8.83
C PRO A 139 5.46 -10.84 -9.68
N ILE A 140 5.51 -9.70 -10.39
CA ILE A 140 6.73 -9.22 -11.04
C ILE A 140 7.75 -8.92 -9.94
N SER A 141 8.84 -9.67 -9.94
CA SER A 141 9.88 -9.63 -8.92
C SER A 141 10.96 -8.61 -9.29
N ALA A 142 10.78 -7.35 -8.89
CA ALA A 142 11.69 -6.25 -9.21
C ALA A 142 11.57 -5.09 -8.22
N ASP A 143 12.66 -4.33 -8.04
CA ASP A 143 12.59 -2.99 -7.45
C ASP A 143 11.80 -2.07 -8.39
N VAL A 144 10.84 -1.31 -7.85
CA VAL A 144 10.03 -0.34 -8.59
C VAL A 144 10.88 0.70 -9.33
N MET A 145 12.08 1.01 -8.83
CA MET A 145 13.04 1.95 -9.41
C MET A 145 13.96 1.35 -10.47
N SER A 146 13.89 0.04 -10.73
CA SER A 146 14.71 -0.60 -11.78
C SER A 146 14.15 -0.44 -13.20
N PHE A 147 12.87 -0.07 -13.32
CA PHE A 147 12.11 0.19 -14.56
C PHE A 147 12.05 -0.90 -15.64
N ASP A 148 12.94 -1.91 -15.63
CA ASP A 148 12.93 -3.06 -16.55
C ASP A 148 11.62 -3.85 -16.48
N TRP A 149 10.99 -3.88 -15.30
CA TRP A 149 9.68 -4.47 -15.06
C TRP A 149 8.58 -3.89 -15.95
N MET A 150 8.71 -2.63 -16.41
CA MET A 150 7.72 -1.99 -17.27
C MET A 150 7.62 -2.70 -18.63
N ARG A 151 8.71 -3.32 -19.09
CA ARG A 151 8.69 -4.15 -20.30
C ARG A 151 7.79 -5.38 -20.12
N ASP A 152 7.80 -5.99 -18.94
CA ASP A 152 6.98 -7.17 -18.66
C ASP A 152 5.51 -6.82 -18.44
N VAL A 153 5.23 -5.62 -17.92
CA VAL A 153 3.87 -5.05 -17.92
C VAL A 153 3.39 -4.82 -19.35
N ARG A 154 4.17 -4.18 -20.23
CA ARG A 154 3.75 -3.93 -21.63
C ARG A 154 3.52 -5.18 -22.47
N LYS A 155 4.16 -6.30 -22.15
CA LYS A 155 3.90 -7.59 -22.81
C LYS A 155 2.50 -8.13 -22.49
N GLN A 156 1.91 -7.71 -21.37
CA GLN A 156 0.61 -8.18 -20.87
C GLN A 156 -0.49 -7.13 -21.06
N ALA A 157 -0.17 -5.87 -20.76
CA ALA A 157 -1.07 -4.74 -20.81
C ALA A 157 -0.95 -3.98 -22.14
N CYS A 158 -1.87 -4.26 -23.07
CA CYS A 158 -1.95 -3.56 -24.35
C CYS A 158 -2.74 -2.23 -24.28
N GLY A 159 -3.56 -2.03 -23.26
CA GLY A 159 -4.37 -0.83 -23.04
C GLY A 159 -3.82 0.10 -21.95
N PRO A 160 -4.58 1.14 -21.55
CA PRO A 160 -4.21 2.05 -20.47
C PRO A 160 -3.98 1.32 -19.14
N VAL A 161 -3.07 1.83 -18.32
CA VAL A 161 -2.76 1.23 -17.02
C VAL A 161 -3.23 2.16 -15.89
N LEU A 162 -3.74 1.59 -14.80
CA LEU A 162 -3.87 2.27 -13.52
C LEU A 162 -2.76 1.75 -12.60
N PHE A 163 -1.82 2.60 -12.26
CA PHE A 163 -0.79 2.31 -11.26
C PHE A 163 -1.33 2.63 -9.87
N LEU A 164 -1.18 1.69 -8.94
CA LEU A 164 -1.50 1.88 -7.54
C LEU A 164 -0.21 1.94 -6.74
N ALA A 165 -0.05 2.98 -5.93
CA ALA A 165 1.04 3.11 -4.97
C ALA A 165 0.44 3.29 -3.56
N GLU A 166 -0.10 2.21 -3.00
CA GLU A 166 -0.65 2.16 -1.63
C GLU A 166 0.49 1.88 -0.64
N GLY A 167 0.81 2.83 0.24
CA GLY A 167 1.87 2.63 1.23
C GLY A 167 3.27 2.50 0.63
N LEU A 168 3.58 3.19 -0.48
CA LEU A 168 4.88 3.09 -1.15
C LEU A 168 5.66 4.40 -1.20
N LEU A 169 5.07 5.46 -1.76
CA LEU A 169 5.84 6.63 -2.20
C LEU A 169 6.57 7.36 -1.06
N MET A 170 6.03 7.33 0.16
CA MET A 170 6.62 7.96 1.34
C MET A 170 7.97 7.34 1.75
N TYR A 171 8.28 6.13 1.30
CA TYR A 171 9.57 5.47 1.55
C TYR A 171 10.64 5.78 0.49
N LEU A 172 10.25 6.41 -0.62
CA LEU A 172 11.17 6.86 -1.67
C LEU A 172 11.51 8.33 -1.46
N SER A 173 12.72 8.76 -1.80
CA SER A 173 13.04 10.20 -1.80
C SER A 173 12.18 10.93 -2.84
N ILE A 174 11.89 12.22 -2.62
CA ILE A 174 11.03 12.97 -3.55
C ILE A 174 11.59 13.00 -4.99
N GLY A 175 12.92 12.96 -5.14
CA GLY A 175 13.57 12.81 -6.44
C GLY A 175 13.25 11.48 -7.13
N LYS A 176 13.30 10.36 -6.39
CA LYS A 176 12.91 9.04 -6.90
C LYS A 176 11.42 8.95 -7.21
N VAL A 177 10.56 9.57 -6.39
CA VAL A 177 9.12 9.65 -6.69
C VAL A 177 8.88 10.39 -8.00
N ARG A 178 9.52 11.56 -8.18
CA ARG A 178 9.43 12.33 -9.42
C ARG A 178 9.92 11.52 -10.62
N GLU A 179 11.06 10.85 -10.50
CA GLU A 179 11.63 9.99 -11.54
C GLU A 179 10.65 8.86 -11.93
N LEU A 180 10.11 8.13 -10.95
CA LEU A 180 9.12 7.09 -11.17
C LEU A 180 7.89 7.63 -11.93
N VAL A 181 7.30 8.74 -11.48
CA VAL A 181 6.11 9.31 -12.13
C VAL A 181 6.39 9.73 -13.58
N LEU A 182 7.56 10.33 -13.83
CA LEU A 182 7.96 10.72 -15.19
C LEU A 182 8.18 9.52 -16.10
N GLU A 183 8.80 8.44 -15.60
CA GLU A 183 8.97 7.21 -16.38
C GLU A 183 7.64 6.47 -16.58
N LEU A 184 6.74 6.43 -15.60
CA LEU A 184 5.38 5.90 -15.79
C LEU A 184 4.63 6.65 -16.90
N ARG A 185 4.64 7.98 -16.85
CA ARG A 185 4.02 8.84 -17.88
C ARG A 185 4.62 8.58 -19.26
N LYS A 186 5.95 8.57 -19.37
CA LYS A 186 6.67 8.34 -20.62
C LYS A 186 6.38 6.94 -21.17
N CYS A 187 6.33 5.95 -20.30
CA CYS A 187 6.21 4.57 -20.72
C CYS A 187 4.78 4.12 -21.01
N PHE A 188 3.80 4.72 -20.35
CA PHE A 188 2.40 4.36 -20.41
C PHE A 188 1.53 5.61 -20.58
N PRO A 189 1.63 6.32 -21.72
CA PRO A 189 0.82 7.52 -21.96
C PRO A 189 -0.68 7.20 -21.91
N GLY A 190 -1.49 8.11 -21.36
CA GLY A 190 -2.92 7.89 -21.16
C GLY A 190 -3.29 7.08 -19.91
N SER A 191 -2.30 6.70 -19.10
CA SER A 191 -2.49 5.93 -17.86
C SER A 191 -2.86 6.81 -16.67
N GLU A 192 -3.24 6.18 -15.57
CA GLU A 192 -3.62 6.83 -14.31
C GLU A 192 -2.69 6.37 -13.18
N LEU A 193 -2.46 7.23 -12.18
CA LEU A 193 -1.75 6.90 -10.93
C LEU A 193 -2.65 7.23 -9.74
N LEU A 194 -2.92 6.23 -8.91
CA LEU A 194 -3.55 6.42 -7.60
C LEU A 194 -2.50 6.14 -6.53
N ALA A 195 -2.14 7.15 -5.75
CA ALA A 195 -1.05 7.05 -4.79
C ALA A 195 -1.46 7.55 -3.41
N GLU A 196 -1.03 6.83 -2.38
CA GLU A 196 -1.02 7.33 -1.02
C GLU A 196 0.23 8.19 -0.80
N VAL A 197 0.03 9.40 -0.30
CA VAL A 197 1.07 10.38 -0.04
C VAL A 197 0.99 10.87 1.41
N PHE A 198 2.12 11.35 1.91
CA PHE A 198 2.26 11.94 3.23
C PHE A 198 2.58 13.43 3.12
N ASN A 199 2.25 14.23 4.14
CA ASN A 199 2.50 15.66 4.06
C ASN A 199 3.90 16.02 4.55
N GLU A 200 4.69 16.66 3.69
CA GLU A 200 6.09 17.00 3.95
C GLU A 200 6.28 17.88 5.19
N VAL A 201 5.28 18.67 5.60
CA VAL A 201 5.31 19.54 6.78
C VAL A 201 5.42 18.73 8.08
N TRP A 202 5.06 17.45 8.05
CA TRP A 202 5.22 16.54 9.18
C TRP A 202 6.59 15.84 9.19
N LEU A 203 7.37 16.01 8.12
CA LEU A 203 8.74 15.51 8.01
C LEU A 203 9.75 16.59 8.45
N ASP A 204 9.41 17.54 9.31
CA ASP A 204 10.42 18.43 9.92
C ASP A 204 11.20 17.70 11.04
N LEU A 205 12.45 18.11 11.30
CA LEU A 205 13.34 17.41 12.24
C LEU A 205 12.77 17.26 13.66
N LYS A 206 11.93 18.18 14.14
CA LYS A 206 11.38 18.13 15.50
C LYS A 206 10.17 17.17 15.60
N ARG A 207 9.43 17.03 14.52
CA ARG A 207 8.27 16.12 14.41
C ARG A 207 8.69 14.71 13.94
N ARG A 208 9.78 14.61 13.16
CA ARG A 208 10.41 13.36 12.72
C ARG A 208 10.70 12.42 13.86
N ASP A 209 11.41 12.88 14.89
CA ASP A 209 11.74 12.05 16.06
C ASP A 209 10.50 11.47 16.76
N LYS A 210 9.38 12.20 16.72
CA LYS A 210 8.12 11.74 17.33
C LYS A 210 7.37 10.74 16.44
N ILE A 211 7.43 10.91 15.12
CA ILE A 211 6.85 9.97 14.16
C ILE A 211 7.67 8.69 14.13
N ASP A 212 8.99 8.80 14.05
CA ASP A 212 9.91 7.67 14.04
C ASP A 212 9.80 6.88 15.34
N ARG A 213 9.77 7.53 16.51
CA ARG A 213 9.48 6.84 17.77
C ARG A 213 8.10 6.17 17.77
N HIS A 214 7.06 6.80 17.23
CA HIS A 214 5.75 6.15 17.18
C HIS A 214 5.73 4.91 16.27
N LEU A 215 6.41 4.96 15.12
CA LEU A 215 6.54 3.84 14.20
C LEU A 215 7.45 2.72 14.78
N GLN A 216 8.51 3.09 15.50
CA GLN A 216 9.44 2.15 16.15
C GLN A 216 8.83 1.54 17.42
N ASP A 217 8.37 2.36 18.36
CA ASP A 217 7.93 1.94 19.70
C ASP A 217 6.60 1.19 19.68
N ASN A 218 5.66 1.56 18.79
CA ASN A 218 4.32 0.96 18.77
C ASN A 218 4.10 -0.05 17.63
N LEU A 219 4.84 0.07 16.53
CA LEU A 219 4.65 -0.77 15.33
C LEU A 219 5.88 -1.61 15.00
N GLY A 220 6.97 -1.51 15.76
CA GLY A 220 8.17 -2.32 15.58
C GLY A 220 8.83 -2.18 14.21
N PHE A 221 8.58 -1.08 13.50
CA PHE A 221 9.19 -0.81 12.20
C PHE A 221 10.64 -0.36 12.39
N GLY A 222 11.60 -1.04 11.77
CA GLY A 222 13.00 -0.61 11.81
C GLY A 222 13.27 0.61 10.92
N ALA A 223 14.54 1.00 10.83
CA ALA A 223 14.96 2.28 10.27
C ALA A 223 14.67 2.45 8.76
N GLU A 224 14.41 1.36 8.04
CA GLU A 224 14.14 1.36 6.60
C GLU A 224 12.68 1.69 6.25
N ALA A 225 11.74 1.48 7.17
CA ALA A 225 10.34 1.86 7.02
C ALA A 225 10.06 3.29 7.50
N ARG A 226 11.00 4.22 7.23
CA ARG A 226 10.87 5.64 7.57
C ARG A 226 10.27 6.43 6.41
N PHE A 227 9.34 7.35 6.74
CA PHE A 227 8.83 8.28 5.75
C PHE A 227 9.92 9.34 5.46
N VAL A 228 10.42 9.37 4.24
CA VAL A 228 11.51 10.25 3.80
C VAL A 228 11.05 11.32 2.81
N SER A 229 9.85 11.19 2.26
CA SER A 229 9.27 12.19 1.35
C SER A 229 7.76 12.32 1.50
N GLY A 230 7.23 13.38 0.91
CA GLY A 230 5.82 13.71 0.90
C GLY A 230 5.52 14.82 -0.10
N LEU A 231 4.25 15.16 -0.22
CA LEU A 231 3.78 16.34 -0.95
C LEU A 231 3.33 17.41 0.05
N ARG A 232 3.25 18.65 -0.39
CA ARG A 232 2.58 19.71 0.36
C ARG A 232 1.12 19.81 -0.05
N GLU A 233 0.89 19.89 -1.35
CA GLU A 233 -0.43 20.00 -1.95
C GLU A 233 -0.72 18.83 -2.90
N SER A 234 -1.99 18.66 -3.24
CA SER A 234 -2.44 17.49 -4.00
C SER A 234 -2.16 17.63 -5.48
N ASP A 235 -1.79 18.81 -5.95
CA ASP A 235 -1.47 19.16 -7.34
C ASP A 235 0.05 19.33 -7.55
N ASP A 236 0.89 19.06 -6.53
CA ASP A 236 2.35 19.24 -6.62
C ASP A 236 2.99 18.48 -7.80
N MET A 237 2.49 17.29 -8.15
CA MET A 237 3.05 16.50 -9.25
C MET A 237 2.76 17.10 -10.64
N GLU A 238 1.78 18.00 -10.78
CA GLU A 238 1.49 18.67 -12.06
C GLU A 238 2.68 19.51 -12.54
N GLN A 239 3.49 20.01 -11.61
CA GLN A 239 4.69 20.80 -11.90
C GLN A 239 5.86 19.95 -12.43
N TRP A 240 5.76 18.62 -12.39
CA TRP A 240 6.89 17.76 -12.71
C TRP A 240 7.07 17.54 -14.22
N GLY A 241 5.99 17.63 -15.00
CA GLY A 241 6.00 17.49 -16.46
C GLY A 241 4.60 17.67 -17.07
N GLU A 242 4.55 18.09 -18.34
CA GLU A 242 3.30 18.35 -19.07
C GLU A 242 2.39 17.12 -19.15
N GLY A 243 1.07 17.31 -19.02
CA GLY A 243 0.11 16.19 -19.12
C GLY A 243 -0.02 15.34 -17.86
N ILE A 244 0.71 15.66 -16.78
CA ILE A 244 0.37 15.18 -15.43
C ILE A 244 -0.74 16.09 -14.89
N ARG A 245 -1.91 15.52 -14.57
CA ARG A 245 -3.05 16.29 -14.06
C ARG A 245 -3.73 15.60 -12.90
N LEU A 246 -3.97 16.32 -11.81
CA LEU A 246 -4.76 15.86 -10.68
C LEU A 246 -6.22 15.71 -11.13
N VAL A 247 -6.77 14.52 -10.98
CA VAL A 247 -8.18 14.23 -11.29
C VAL A 247 -9.01 13.93 -10.04
N GLY A 248 -8.35 13.74 -8.89
CA GLY A 248 -9.04 13.59 -7.63
C GLY A 248 -8.11 13.45 -6.44
N GLU A 249 -8.66 13.66 -5.26
CA GLU A 249 -8.00 13.42 -3.98
C GLU A 249 -9.02 12.89 -2.97
N TRP A 250 -8.53 12.15 -1.97
CA TRP A 250 -9.37 11.57 -0.95
C TRP A 250 -8.58 11.36 0.33
N SER A 251 -9.19 11.56 1.49
CA SER A 251 -8.64 11.16 2.78
C SER A 251 -9.62 10.27 3.53
N PHE A 252 -9.12 9.36 4.35
CA PHE A 252 -9.98 8.52 5.19
C PHE A 252 -10.85 9.33 6.14
N VAL A 253 -10.44 10.55 6.50
CA VAL A 253 -11.25 11.44 7.34
C VAL A 253 -12.45 12.02 6.59
N ASP A 254 -12.50 11.92 5.26
CA ASP A 254 -13.67 12.33 4.47
C ASP A 254 -14.85 11.35 4.69
N GLU A 255 -14.57 10.15 5.19
CA GLU A 255 -15.55 9.11 5.46
C GLU A 255 -16.22 9.29 6.84
N ASN A 256 -17.56 9.18 6.89
CA ASN A 256 -18.31 9.12 8.15
C ASN A 256 -18.38 7.70 8.72
N GLU A 257 -17.24 7.02 8.83
CA GLU A 257 -17.18 5.62 9.27
C GLU A 257 -17.25 5.51 10.81
N PRO A 258 -18.28 4.85 11.39
CA PRO A 258 -18.39 4.67 12.84
C PRO A 258 -17.16 4.02 13.49
N LYS A 259 -16.48 3.08 12.81
CA LYS A 259 -15.31 2.38 13.35
C LYS A 259 -14.08 3.26 13.55
N LEU A 260 -14.03 4.44 12.92
CA LEU A 260 -13.02 5.47 13.22
C LEU A 260 -13.21 6.09 14.62
N GLY A 261 -14.32 5.84 15.29
CA GLY A 261 -14.58 6.30 16.65
C GLY A 261 -14.52 7.83 16.75
N ARG A 262 -13.59 8.35 17.57
CA ARG A 262 -13.38 9.80 17.71
C ARG A 262 -12.67 10.42 16.51
N LEU A 263 -11.90 9.65 15.73
CA LEU A 263 -11.18 10.17 14.56
C LEU A 263 -12.11 10.67 13.46
N ARG A 264 -13.35 10.18 13.38
CA ARG A 264 -14.35 10.71 12.44
C ARG A 264 -14.63 12.20 12.61
N LYS A 265 -14.35 12.78 13.80
CA LYS A 265 -14.49 14.23 14.05
C LYS A 265 -13.42 15.05 13.32
N LEU A 266 -12.29 14.43 12.93
CA LEU A 266 -11.22 15.09 12.18
C LEU A 266 -11.68 15.61 10.81
N ARG A 267 -12.78 15.06 10.25
CA ARG A 267 -13.43 15.56 9.03
C ARG A 267 -13.80 17.05 9.07
N HIS A 268 -13.99 17.60 10.28
CA HIS A 268 -14.33 19.01 10.49
C HIS A 268 -13.09 19.91 10.59
N PHE A 269 -11.89 19.35 10.50
CA PHE A 269 -10.62 20.06 10.63
C PHE A 269 -9.77 19.84 9.38
N PRO A 270 -9.84 20.75 8.38
CA PRO A 270 -9.19 20.58 7.08
C PRO A 270 -7.69 20.25 7.13
N GLY A 271 -6.97 20.72 8.15
CA GLY A 271 -5.54 20.45 8.33
C GLY A 271 -5.19 18.97 8.59
N PHE A 272 -6.14 18.14 9.04
CA PHE A 272 -5.90 16.70 9.22
C PHE A 272 -6.13 15.88 7.96
N ARG A 273 -6.88 16.43 6.99
CA ARG A 273 -7.19 15.77 5.73
C ARG A 273 -5.92 15.44 4.96
N LYS A 274 -4.98 16.39 4.94
CA LYS A 274 -3.68 16.27 4.27
C LYS A 274 -2.56 15.90 5.25
N ARG A 275 -2.78 14.95 6.16
CA ARG A 275 -1.65 14.33 6.89
C ARG A 275 -1.10 13.15 6.10
N GLN A 276 -2.00 12.22 5.77
CA GLN A 276 -1.78 11.10 4.87
C GLN A 276 -3.08 10.96 4.06
N TRP A 277 -2.97 11.04 2.75
CA TRP A 277 -4.13 11.08 1.85
C TRP A 277 -3.80 10.42 0.52
N VAL A 278 -4.82 10.27 -0.31
CA VAL A 278 -4.72 9.66 -1.63
C VAL A 278 -4.87 10.73 -2.69
N VAL A 279 -4.00 10.71 -3.68
CA VAL A 279 -4.04 11.53 -4.89
C VAL A 279 -4.24 10.65 -6.10
N HIS A 280 -5.01 11.13 -7.07
CA HIS A 280 -5.30 10.44 -8.33
C HIS A 280 -4.91 11.34 -9.48
N TYR A 281 -3.96 10.90 -10.30
CA TYR A 281 -3.45 11.64 -11.45
C TYR A 281 -3.73 10.91 -12.77
N GLN A 282 -4.01 11.69 -13.80
CA GLN A 282 -3.86 11.29 -15.19
C GLN A 282 -2.39 11.52 -15.61
N LEU A 283 -1.82 10.59 -16.37
CA LEU A 283 -0.46 10.63 -16.90
C LEU A 283 -0.47 10.62 -18.43
N GLY A 284 -0.25 11.78 -19.05
CA GLY A 284 -0.22 11.95 -20.51
C GLY A 284 -1.61 12.14 -21.09
#